data_AF-A0A4D8QBQ1-F1
#
_entry.id   AF-A0A4D8QBQ1-F1
#
_cell.length_a   1.000
_cell.length_b   1.000
_cell.length_c   1.000
_cell.angle_alpha   90.00
_cell.angle_beta   90.00
_cell.angle_gamma   90.00
#
_symmetry.space_group_name_H-M   'P 1'
#
loop_
_entity.id
_entity.type
_entity.pdbx_description
1 polymer ?
#
loop_
_entity_poly.entity_id
_entity_poly.type
_entity_poly.pdbx_seq_one_letter_code
_entity_poly.pdbx_strand_id
1 'polypeptide(L)'
;MTVDAFEKAMAGDEQPLTPRQESVRTLFDRLAAERDRWVERNRAFHEADRAYLRFLIPENASVLEIGCGTGDTLAFLQPSRGAGIDISPAMIEQARQRHPGLEFHTGNAEDPADLARIDGRFDVILLSDTVGFLDDIEETLRHLHRFATPRTRIIVSYHSRLWEPVLGLAETLGLKMPQGQLNWLSSTDIAGLLTLAGWQPVKREWRQLVPRRLFGLGTLINRSVAPLPGIRKLCLRNYVVARPAAQAPAKQPSCTVLVPCRNERGNIENAVRRLPRFCPDLEVIYVEGNSKDNTYEECLRVQAAYPDWDIKVMKQPGKGKGDAVRTGFAAARGDILMILDADLTVPPESLPKFYRAIASGQGEFINGTRLVYPMADQAMRFLNWIANRAFARIFSFLLNTRFTDTLCGTKVLWKRDYDQIVANRHYFGDFDPFGDFDLIFGASKLNLEIVEVPIRYADRSYGETQISRFSHGWLLLRMVLFAWKKLKAF
;
A
#
# COMPACT_ATOMS: atom_id res chain seq x y z
N MET A 1 -10.03 -21.10 -19.37
CA MET A 1 -9.43 -22.34 -19.90
C MET A 1 -10.07 -23.54 -19.22
N THR A 2 -10.44 -24.57 -19.98
CA THR A 2 -10.75 -25.90 -19.44
C THR A 2 -9.49 -26.49 -18.82
N VAL A 3 -9.63 -27.32 -17.78
CA VAL A 3 -8.54 -28.02 -17.09
C VAL A 3 -7.57 -28.72 -18.08
N ASP A 4 -8.12 -29.16 -19.21
CA ASP A 4 -7.44 -29.84 -20.31
C ASP A 4 -6.40 -28.96 -21.07
N ALA A 5 -6.60 -27.64 -21.13
CA ALA A 5 -5.63 -26.71 -21.73
C ALA A 5 -4.43 -26.43 -20.78
N PHE A 6 -4.68 -26.44 -19.47
CA PHE A 6 -3.66 -26.29 -18.45
C PHE A 6 -2.78 -27.56 -18.36
N GLU A 7 -3.40 -28.74 -18.49
CA GLU A 7 -2.66 -30.02 -18.53
C GLU A 7 -1.83 -30.17 -19.81
N LYS A 8 -2.32 -29.70 -20.97
CA LYS A 8 -1.51 -29.67 -22.21
C LYS A 8 -0.34 -28.69 -22.16
N ALA A 9 -0.49 -27.54 -21.48
CA ALA A 9 0.62 -26.60 -21.29
C ALA A 9 1.73 -27.14 -20.36
N MET A 10 1.39 -28.10 -19.48
CA MET A 10 2.36 -28.81 -18.65
C MET A 10 3.06 -29.98 -19.38
N ALA A 11 2.60 -30.34 -20.57
CA ALA A 11 3.15 -31.40 -21.40
C ALA A 11 4.28 -30.90 -22.32
N GLY A 12 5.33 -30.30 -21.74
CA GLY A 12 6.72 -30.30 -22.23
C GLY A 12 7.09 -29.71 -23.60
N ASP A 13 6.16 -29.36 -24.49
CA ASP A 13 6.49 -28.75 -25.78
C ASP A 13 6.54 -27.22 -25.62
N GLU A 14 7.74 -26.64 -25.70
CA GLU A 14 7.95 -25.18 -25.78
C GLU A 14 7.06 -24.60 -26.89
N GLN A 15 6.19 -23.64 -26.53
CA GLN A 15 5.40 -22.98 -27.55
C GLN A 15 6.33 -22.11 -28.42
N PRO A 16 6.24 -22.21 -29.76
CA PRO A 16 7.04 -21.36 -30.63
C PRO A 16 6.67 -19.90 -30.38
N LEU A 17 7.68 -19.03 -30.33
CA LEU A 17 7.48 -17.60 -30.17
C LEU A 17 6.65 -17.04 -31.34
N THR A 18 5.76 -16.11 -31.04
CA THR A 18 5.05 -15.35 -32.09
C THR A 18 6.05 -14.47 -32.87
N PRO A 19 5.72 -14.03 -34.10
CA PRO A 19 6.58 -13.12 -34.85
C PRO A 19 6.90 -11.83 -34.09
N ARG A 20 5.98 -11.35 -33.25
CA ARG A 20 6.18 -10.17 -32.41
C ARG A 20 7.16 -10.47 -31.27
N GLN A 21 7.00 -11.59 -30.57
CA GLN A 21 7.92 -12.04 -29.53
C GLN A 21 9.34 -12.27 -30.07
N GLU A 22 9.47 -12.88 -31.26
CA GLU A 22 10.78 -13.04 -31.92
C GLU A 22 11.44 -11.71 -32.26
N SER A 23 10.66 -10.74 -32.74
CA SER A 23 11.13 -9.38 -33.02
C SER A 23 11.63 -8.68 -31.74
N VAL A 24 10.88 -8.81 -30.64
CA VAL A 24 11.27 -8.27 -29.32
C VAL A 24 12.55 -8.93 -28.81
N ARG A 25 12.64 -10.27 -28.85
CA ARG A 25 13.84 -11.02 -28.47
C ARG A 25 15.07 -10.56 -29.26
N THR A 26 14.94 -10.53 -30.59
CA THR A 26 16.03 -10.14 -31.50
C THR A 26 16.49 -8.71 -31.25
N LEU A 27 15.56 -7.78 -31.02
CA LEU A 27 15.86 -6.40 -30.70
C LEU A 27 16.69 -6.29 -29.41
N PHE A 28 16.26 -6.95 -28.35
CA PHE A 28 16.94 -6.87 -27.06
C PHE A 28 18.26 -7.65 -27.03
N ASP A 29 18.37 -8.76 -27.76
CA ASP A 29 19.64 -9.45 -27.91
C ASP A 29 20.71 -8.55 -28.54
N ARG A 30 20.34 -7.82 -29.60
CA ARG A 30 21.21 -6.84 -30.24
C ARG A 30 21.58 -5.68 -29.31
N LEU A 31 20.65 -5.22 -28.49
CA LEU A 31 20.85 -4.07 -27.60
C LEU A 31 21.55 -4.40 -26.28
N ALA A 32 21.71 -5.68 -25.94
CA ALA A 32 22.25 -6.11 -24.64
C ALA A 32 23.63 -5.49 -24.33
N ALA A 33 24.54 -5.48 -25.31
CA ALA A 33 25.88 -4.91 -25.16
C ALA A 33 25.89 -3.38 -25.04
N GLU A 34 24.86 -2.69 -25.56
CA GLU A 34 24.77 -1.23 -25.59
C GLU A 34 23.87 -0.65 -24.50
N ARG A 35 23.19 -1.50 -23.70
CA ARG A 35 22.19 -1.09 -22.72
C ARG A 35 22.73 -0.05 -21.73
N ASP A 36 23.95 -0.23 -21.24
CA ASP A 36 24.58 0.71 -20.30
C ASP A 36 24.76 2.10 -20.88
N ARG A 37 25.12 2.17 -22.17
CA ARG A 37 25.29 3.45 -22.87
C ARG A 37 23.96 4.20 -22.92
N TRP A 38 22.86 3.49 -23.16
CA TRP A 38 21.51 4.08 -23.17
C TRP A 38 21.05 4.51 -21.78
N VAL A 39 21.30 3.68 -20.77
CA VAL A 39 21.00 3.99 -19.37
C VAL A 39 21.79 5.21 -18.92
N GLU A 40 23.07 5.29 -19.26
CA GLU A 40 23.95 6.41 -18.92
C GLU A 40 23.51 7.71 -19.62
N ARG A 41 23.18 7.63 -20.92
CA ARG A 41 22.67 8.78 -21.68
C ARG A 41 21.38 9.36 -21.08
N ASN A 42 20.58 8.53 -20.43
CA ASN A 42 19.31 8.90 -19.79
C ASN A 42 19.36 8.68 -18.27
N ARG A 43 20.54 8.81 -17.65
CA ARG A 43 20.78 8.48 -16.23
C ARG A 43 19.77 9.11 -15.28
N ALA A 44 19.43 10.38 -15.51
CA ALA A 44 18.48 11.14 -14.68
C ALA A 44 17.09 10.47 -14.58
N PHE A 45 16.61 9.91 -15.69
CA PHE A 45 15.35 9.18 -15.75
C PHE A 45 15.44 7.87 -14.95
N HIS A 46 16.46 7.05 -15.22
CA HIS A 46 16.63 5.75 -14.59
C HIS A 46 16.91 5.84 -13.08
N GLU A 47 17.68 6.83 -12.64
CA GLU A 47 17.91 7.08 -11.21
C GLU A 47 16.61 7.45 -10.50
N ALA A 48 15.80 8.35 -11.08
CA ALA A 48 14.55 8.77 -10.47
C ALA A 48 13.50 7.65 -10.49
N ASP A 49 13.51 6.77 -11.51
CA ASP A 49 12.59 5.64 -11.62
C ASP A 49 12.93 4.58 -10.57
N ARG A 50 14.21 4.17 -10.51
CA ARG A 50 14.72 3.25 -9.50
C ARG A 50 14.54 3.77 -8.07
N ALA A 51 14.80 5.06 -7.82
CA ALA A 51 14.57 5.66 -6.51
C ALA A 51 13.09 5.57 -6.08
N TYR A 52 12.15 5.73 -7.03
CA TYR A 52 10.74 5.60 -6.72
C TYR A 52 10.29 4.13 -6.58
N LEU A 53 10.85 3.21 -7.36
CA LEU A 53 10.62 1.77 -7.16
C LEU A 53 11.09 1.32 -5.77
N ARG A 54 12.26 1.77 -5.30
CA ARG A 54 12.72 1.55 -3.91
C ARG A 54 11.81 2.19 -2.88
N PHE A 55 11.14 3.29 -3.22
CA PHE A 55 10.11 3.83 -2.35
C PHE A 55 8.86 2.94 -2.29
N LEU A 56 8.48 2.27 -3.38
CA LEU A 56 7.31 1.39 -3.39
C LEU A 56 7.59 -0.02 -2.83
N ILE A 57 8.81 -0.49 -2.96
CA ILE A 57 9.24 -1.85 -2.62
C ILE A 57 10.04 -1.80 -1.30
N PRO A 58 9.55 -2.44 -0.22
CA PRO A 58 10.31 -2.53 1.03
C PRO A 58 11.68 -3.17 0.81
N GLU A 59 12.68 -2.70 1.56
CA GLU A 59 13.99 -3.36 1.59
C GLU A 59 13.84 -4.81 2.09
N ASN A 60 14.67 -5.72 1.56
CA ASN A 60 14.64 -7.16 1.86
C ASN A 60 13.32 -7.86 1.48
N ALA A 61 12.44 -7.24 0.71
CA ALA A 61 11.34 -7.97 0.07
C ALA A 61 11.89 -9.01 -0.92
N SER A 62 11.19 -10.14 -1.07
CA SER A 62 11.43 -11.04 -2.19
C SER A 62 10.79 -10.44 -3.46
N VAL A 63 11.56 -10.34 -4.54
CA VAL A 63 11.15 -9.65 -5.78
C VAL A 63 11.32 -10.57 -6.99
N LEU A 64 10.25 -10.71 -7.77
CA LEU A 64 10.28 -11.27 -9.12
C LEU A 64 10.14 -10.15 -10.14
N GLU A 65 11.11 -9.96 -11.03
CA GLU A 65 11.04 -9.00 -12.13
C GLU A 65 10.77 -9.71 -13.47
N ILE A 66 9.67 -9.32 -14.13
CA ILE A 66 9.29 -9.82 -15.46
C ILE A 66 9.82 -8.85 -16.52
N GLY A 67 10.59 -9.34 -17.48
CA GLY A 67 11.34 -8.52 -18.44
C GLY A 67 12.51 -7.79 -17.77
N CYS A 68 13.31 -8.51 -16.99
CA CYS A 68 14.36 -7.93 -16.14
C CYS A 68 15.54 -7.32 -16.90
N GLY A 69 15.69 -7.61 -18.21
CA GLY A 69 16.83 -7.19 -19.01
C GLY A 69 18.16 -7.61 -18.37
N THR A 70 19.08 -6.65 -18.20
CA THR A 70 20.39 -6.84 -17.55
C THR A 70 20.33 -6.97 -16.02
N GLY A 71 19.14 -7.00 -15.41
CA GLY A 71 18.96 -7.22 -13.97
C GLY A 71 19.34 -6.04 -13.07
N ASP A 72 19.75 -4.89 -13.62
CA ASP A 72 20.24 -3.75 -12.82
C ASP A 72 19.16 -3.13 -11.93
N THR A 73 17.89 -3.17 -12.35
CA THR A 73 16.76 -2.71 -11.53
C THR A 73 16.55 -3.64 -10.34
N LEU A 74 16.43 -4.95 -10.58
CA LEU A 74 16.34 -5.95 -9.51
C LEU A 74 17.50 -5.85 -8.50
N ALA A 75 18.74 -5.72 -8.98
CA ALA A 75 19.91 -5.57 -8.12
C ALA A 75 19.87 -4.28 -7.29
N PHE A 76 19.44 -3.16 -7.88
CA PHE A 76 19.30 -1.88 -7.16
C PHE A 76 18.28 -1.93 -6.02
N LEU A 77 17.27 -2.80 -6.12
CA LEU A 77 16.24 -2.98 -5.09
C LEU A 77 16.74 -3.77 -3.87
N GLN A 78 17.89 -4.45 -3.98
CA GLN A 78 18.50 -5.23 -2.90
C GLN A 78 17.49 -6.21 -2.23
N PRO A 79 16.90 -7.12 -3.02
CA PRO A 79 15.91 -8.05 -2.50
C PRO A 79 16.55 -9.11 -1.59
N SER A 80 15.80 -9.67 -0.64
CA SER A 80 16.25 -10.85 0.13
C SER A 80 16.35 -12.10 -0.74
N ARG A 81 15.48 -12.18 -1.75
CA ARG A 81 15.53 -13.10 -2.88
C ARG A 81 15.08 -12.35 -4.12
N GLY A 82 15.97 -12.22 -5.11
CA GLY A 82 15.62 -11.64 -6.41
C GLY A 82 15.65 -12.69 -7.51
N ALA A 83 14.55 -12.80 -8.25
CA ALA A 83 14.48 -13.58 -9.48
C ALA A 83 14.07 -12.68 -10.65
N GLY A 84 14.70 -12.87 -11.81
CA GLY A 84 14.37 -12.17 -13.05
C GLY A 84 14.11 -13.14 -14.19
N ILE A 85 13.15 -12.83 -15.04
CA ILE A 85 12.92 -13.54 -16.30
C ILE A 85 12.92 -12.55 -17.46
N ASP A 86 13.57 -12.90 -18.57
CA ASP A 86 13.57 -12.10 -19.80
C ASP A 86 13.62 -13.02 -21.02
N ILE A 87 12.98 -12.61 -22.10
CA ILE A 87 12.92 -13.35 -23.35
C ILE A 87 14.26 -13.34 -24.10
N SER A 88 15.13 -12.36 -23.82
CA SER A 88 16.44 -12.18 -24.45
C SER A 88 17.54 -12.99 -23.72
N PRO A 89 18.11 -14.03 -24.35
CA PRO A 89 19.26 -14.75 -23.80
C PRO A 89 20.46 -13.82 -23.54
N ALA A 90 20.73 -12.85 -24.42
CA ALA A 90 21.91 -11.98 -24.27
C ALA A 90 21.77 -11.00 -23.08
N MET A 91 20.54 -10.53 -22.80
CA MET A 91 20.25 -9.72 -21.62
C MET A 91 20.47 -10.53 -20.33
N ILE A 92 19.99 -11.77 -20.30
CA ILE A 92 20.13 -12.67 -19.15
C ILE A 92 21.59 -13.05 -18.91
N GLU A 93 22.38 -13.29 -19.96
CA GLU A 93 23.81 -13.55 -19.83
C GLU A 93 24.54 -12.39 -19.16
N GLN A 94 24.26 -11.15 -19.60
CA GLN A 94 24.78 -9.94 -18.94
C GLN A 94 24.30 -9.84 -17.48
N ALA A 95 23.04 -10.16 -17.21
CA ALA A 95 22.47 -10.11 -15.86
C ALA A 95 23.20 -11.07 -14.90
N ARG A 96 23.43 -12.32 -15.32
CA ARG A 96 24.17 -13.34 -14.54
C ARG A 96 25.62 -12.95 -14.29
N GLN A 97 26.29 -12.37 -15.28
CA GLN A 97 27.67 -11.91 -15.14
C GLN A 97 27.79 -10.75 -14.14
N ARG A 98 26.85 -9.80 -14.17
CA ARG A 98 26.89 -8.60 -13.33
C ARG A 98 26.41 -8.85 -11.91
N HIS A 99 25.38 -9.69 -11.76
CA HIS A 99 24.67 -9.88 -10.50
C HIS A 99 24.59 -11.36 -10.13
N PRO A 100 25.73 -12.04 -9.88
CA PRO A 100 25.78 -13.48 -9.64
C PRO A 100 25.05 -13.94 -8.36
N GLY A 101 24.67 -13.00 -7.48
CA GLY A 101 23.87 -13.29 -6.29
C GLY A 101 22.36 -13.33 -6.53
N LEU A 102 21.90 -13.15 -7.77
CA LEU A 102 20.49 -13.15 -8.15
C LEU A 102 20.17 -14.30 -9.11
N GLU A 103 18.90 -14.70 -9.12
CA GLU A 103 18.38 -15.77 -9.97
C GLU A 103 17.88 -15.19 -11.30
N PHE A 104 18.35 -15.71 -12.44
CA PHE A 104 17.94 -15.22 -13.76
C PHE A 104 17.58 -16.34 -14.73
N HIS A 105 16.44 -16.20 -15.39
CA HIS A 105 15.86 -17.17 -16.31
C HIS A 105 15.67 -16.56 -17.70
N THR A 106 16.09 -17.30 -18.72
CA THR A 106 15.75 -16.98 -20.12
C THR A 106 14.44 -17.67 -20.45
N GLY A 107 13.41 -16.91 -20.79
CA GLY A 107 12.08 -17.45 -21.12
C GLY A 107 11.06 -16.39 -21.46
N ASN A 108 10.00 -16.82 -22.14
CA ASN A 108 8.82 -16.04 -22.45
C ASN A 108 7.91 -15.97 -21.22
N ALA A 109 7.69 -14.76 -20.69
CA ALA A 109 6.80 -14.55 -19.56
C ALA A 109 5.32 -14.85 -19.87
N GLU A 110 4.95 -14.96 -21.15
CA GLU A 110 3.60 -15.35 -21.58
C GLU A 110 3.40 -16.87 -21.54
N ASP A 111 4.47 -17.66 -21.52
CA ASP A 111 4.43 -19.13 -21.50
C ASP A 111 4.43 -19.69 -20.06
N PRO A 112 3.37 -20.42 -19.63
CA PRO A 112 3.32 -21.09 -18.34
C PRO A 112 4.48 -22.04 -18.05
N ALA A 113 5.03 -22.71 -19.07
CA ALA A 113 6.14 -23.66 -18.92
C ALA A 113 7.43 -22.91 -18.52
N ASP A 114 7.65 -21.74 -19.11
CA ASP A 114 8.78 -20.88 -18.77
C ASP A 114 8.66 -20.29 -17.37
N LEU A 115 7.46 -19.84 -17.02
CA LEU A 115 7.16 -19.41 -15.65
C LEU A 115 7.27 -20.56 -14.63
N ALA A 116 7.05 -21.82 -15.03
CA ALA A 116 7.16 -22.97 -14.14
C ALA A 116 8.59 -23.29 -13.71
N ARG A 117 9.60 -22.76 -14.40
CA ARG A 117 11.02 -22.87 -14.04
C ARG A 117 11.41 -22.00 -12.82
N ILE A 118 10.53 -21.10 -12.41
CA ILE A 118 10.73 -20.21 -11.26
C ILE A 118 9.93 -20.75 -10.08
N ASP A 119 10.62 -21.07 -9.00
CA ASP A 119 9.98 -21.63 -7.81
C ASP A 119 9.56 -20.58 -6.78
N GLY A 120 8.56 -20.94 -5.98
CA GLY A 120 8.19 -20.21 -4.77
C GLY A 120 7.16 -19.08 -4.97
N ARG A 121 7.12 -18.19 -3.98
CA ARG A 121 6.23 -17.02 -3.91
C ARG A 121 7.06 -15.78 -3.62
N PHE A 122 6.57 -14.63 -4.05
CA PHE A 122 7.26 -13.36 -3.91
C PHE A 122 6.39 -12.32 -3.22
N ASP A 123 7.02 -11.46 -2.43
CA ASP A 123 6.35 -10.31 -1.81
C ASP A 123 5.99 -9.28 -2.88
N VAL A 124 6.83 -9.13 -3.90
CA VAL A 124 6.64 -8.21 -5.01
C VAL A 124 6.86 -8.88 -6.37
N ILE A 125 5.97 -8.60 -7.31
CA ILE A 125 6.14 -8.90 -8.73
C ILE A 125 6.24 -7.56 -9.48
N LEU A 126 7.35 -7.31 -10.15
CA LEU A 126 7.65 -6.06 -10.85
C LEU A 126 7.58 -6.26 -12.36
N LEU A 127 6.82 -5.39 -13.03
CA LEU A 127 6.82 -5.25 -14.48
C LEU A 127 7.22 -3.82 -14.81
N SER A 128 8.49 -3.61 -15.17
CA SER A 128 8.99 -2.29 -15.57
C SER A 128 9.08 -2.21 -17.09
N ASP A 129 8.15 -1.48 -17.71
CA ASP A 129 8.00 -1.35 -19.17
C ASP A 129 7.59 -2.61 -19.94
N THR A 130 7.64 -3.78 -19.30
CA THR A 130 7.39 -5.09 -19.93
C THR A 130 6.00 -5.25 -20.52
N VAL A 131 4.97 -4.68 -19.88
CA VAL A 131 3.56 -4.79 -20.36
C VAL A 131 3.36 -4.24 -21.78
N GLY A 132 4.24 -3.36 -22.24
CA GLY A 132 4.21 -2.84 -23.61
C GLY A 132 4.57 -3.86 -24.67
N PHE A 133 5.31 -4.90 -24.31
CA PHE A 133 5.88 -5.89 -25.23
C PHE A 133 5.07 -7.18 -25.34
N LEU A 134 4.17 -7.44 -24.39
CA LEU A 134 3.37 -8.66 -24.34
C LEU A 134 2.33 -8.70 -25.47
N ASP A 135 2.04 -9.89 -25.98
CA ASP A 135 0.94 -10.14 -26.91
C ASP A 135 -0.40 -10.26 -26.17
N ASP A 136 -0.45 -11.06 -25.10
CA ASP A 136 -1.61 -11.20 -24.22
C ASP A 136 -1.26 -10.75 -22.79
N ILE A 137 -1.47 -9.45 -22.54
CA ILE A 137 -1.20 -8.83 -21.24
C ILE A 137 -2.10 -9.42 -20.16
N GLU A 138 -3.38 -9.70 -20.46
CA GLU A 138 -4.34 -10.15 -19.46
C GLU A 138 -4.00 -11.56 -18.97
N GLU A 139 -3.77 -12.50 -19.90
CA GLU A 139 -3.44 -13.88 -19.54
C GLU A 139 -2.08 -13.94 -18.85
N THR A 140 -1.09 -13.16 -19.31
CA THR A 140 0.21 -13.06 -18.63
C THR A 140 0.02 -12.61 -17.17
N LEU A 141 -0.72 -11.52 -16.93
CA LEU A 141 -1.00 -11.05 -15.57
C LEU A 141 -1.75 -12.10 -14.73
N ARG A 142 -2.61 -12.93 -15.36
CA ARG A 142 -3.30 -14.03 -14.68
C ARG A 142 -2.33 -15.14 -14.27
N HIS A 143 -1.40 -15.54 -15.15
CA HIS A 143 -0.38 -16.53 -14.83
C HIS A 143 0.50 -16.11 -13.64
N LEU A 144 0.74 -14.80 -13.45
CA LEU A 144 1.55 -14.29 -12.34
C LEU A 144 0.94 -14.55 -10.95
N HIS A 145 -0.34 -14.91 -10.83
CA HIS A 145 -0.92 -15.36 -9.55
C HIS A 145 -0.21 -16.59 -8.98
N ARG A 146 0.44 -17.40 -9.82
CA ARG A 146 1.22 -18.55 -9.35
C ARG A 146 2.34 -18.15 -8.39
N PHE A 147 2.85 -16.92 -8.49
CA PHE A 147 3.91 -16.39 -7.64
C PHE A 147 3.37 -15.62 -6.44
N ALA A 148 2.04 -15.46 -6.36
CA ALA A 148 1.39 -14.59 -5.40
C ALA A 148 0.94 -15.33 -4.14
N THR A 149 1.06 -14.62 -3.02
CA THR A 149 0.29 -14.83 -1.80
C THR A 149 -0.75 -13.70 -1.71
N PRO A 150 -1.75 -13.77 -0.81
CA PRO A 150 -2.69 -12.66 -0.60
C PRO A 150 -2.02 -11.31 -0.24
N ARG A 151 -0.75 -11.31 0.15
CA ARG A 151 0.03 -10.11 0.50
C ARG A 151 0.88 -9.58 -0.65
N THR A 152 1.07 -10.36 -1.71
CA THR A 152 1.92 -9.99 -2.83
C THR A 152 1.44 -8.69 -3.45
N ARG A 153 2.39 -7.82 -3.82
CA ARG A 153 2.12 -6.62 -4.60
C ARG A 153 2.65 -6.79 -6.01
N ILE A 154 1.78 -6.65 -6.99
CA ILE A 154 2.21 -6.48 -8.37
C ILE A 154 2.36 -4.98 -8.65
N ILE A 155 3.53 -4.59 -9.15
CA ILE A 155 3.87 -3.21 -9.46
C ILE A 155 4.14 -3.13 -10.95
N VAL A 156 3.30 -2.40 -11.66
CA VAL A 156 3.49 -2.10 -13.09
C VAL A 156 3.95 -0.66 -13.21
N SER A 157 5.17 -0.44 -13.69
CA SER A 157 5.69 0.88 -14.00
C SER A 157 5.75 1.04 -15.52
N TYR A 158 5.06 2.06 -16.05
CA TYR A 158 4.89 2.23 -17.49
C TYR A 158 4.95 3.68 -17.93
N HIS A 159 5.33 3.89 -19.19
CA HIS A 159 5.31 5.21 -19.80
C HIS A 159 3.88 5.71 -19.99
N SER A 160 3.69 7.01 -19.80
CA SER A 160 2.42 7.67 -20.06
C SER A 160 2.18 7.73 -21.57
N ARG A 161 1.00 7.28 -21.99
CA ARG A 161 0.54 7.38 -23.39
C ARG A 161 0.62 8.80 -23.94
N LEU A 162 0.50 9.84 -23.10
CA LEU A 162 0.64 11.23 -23.54
C LEU A 162 2.03 11.56 -24.10
N TRP A 163 3.04 10.78 -23.73
CA TRP A 163 4.42 10.96 -24.17
C TRP A 163 4.77 10.16 -25.42
N GLU A 164 3.85 9.37 -25.97
CA GLU A 164 4.09 8.54 -27.16
C GLU A 164 4.70 9.31 -28.34
N PRO A 165 4.16 10.47 -28.79
CA PRO A 165 4.76 11.20 -29.91
C PRO A 165 6.16 11.74 -29.60
N VAL A 166 6.38 12.19 -28.36
CA VAL A 166 7.65 12.75 -27.91
C VAL A 166 8.71 11.66 -27.81
N LEU A 167 8.34 10.50 -27.27
CA LEU A 167 9.21 9.34 -27.13
C LEU A 167 9.52 8.72 -28.50
N GLY A 168 8.55 8.63 -29.40
CA GLY A 168 8.75 8.18 -30.77
C GLY A 168 9.74 9.07 -31.52
N LEU A 169 9.58 10.40 -31.43
CA LEU A 169 10.54 11.35 -32.01
C LEU A 169 11.93 11.21 -31.38
N ALA A 170 12.00 11.06 -30.05
CA ALA A 170 13.27 10.85 -29.36
C ALA A 170 13.98 9.56 -29.78
N GLU A 171 13.25 8.50 -30.12
CA GLU A 171 13.81 7.25 -30.66
C GLU A 171 14.38 7.45 -32.06
N THR A 172 13.62 8.09 -32.96
CA THR A 172 14.08 8.42 -34.32
C THR A 172 15.33 9.30 -34.33
N LEU A 173 15.45 10.21 -33.35
CA LEU A 173 16.63 11.06 -33.17
C LEU A 173 17.77 10.39 -32.39
N GLY A 174 17.62 9.13 -31.99
CA GLY A 174 18.63 8.38 -31.21
C GLY A 174 18.87 8.97 -29.82
N LEU A 175 17.90 9.67 -29.24
CA LEU A 175 17.96 10.26 -27.89
C LEU A 175 17.55 9.25 -26.79
N LYS A 176 16.77 8.22 -27.14
CA LYS A 176 16.40 7.10 -26.26
C LYS A 176 16.67 5.76 -26.94
N MET A 177 16.70 4.69 -26.13
CA MET A 177 16.87 3.33 -26.61
C MET A 177 15.72 2.93 -27.56
N PRO A 178 16.01 2.22 -28.66
CA PRO A 178 14.99 1.66 -29.53
C PRO A 178 14.11 0.65 -28.78
N GLN A 179 12.80 0.69 -29.00
CA GLN A 179 11.84 -0.22 -28.36
C GLN A 179 10.93 -0.94 -29.37
N GLY A 180 10.91 -0.52 -30.63
CA GLY A 180 10.05 -1.17 -31.63
C GLY A 180 8.56 -0.96 -31.35
N GLN A 181 7.73 -1.97 -31.63
CA GLN A 181 6.27 -1.85 -31.52
C GLN A 181 5.78 -2.13 -30.09
N LEU A 182 5.14 -1.13 -29.49
CA LEU A 182 4.61 -1.18 -28.12
C LEU A 182 3.08 -1.09 -28.07
N ASN A 183 2.50 -1.73 -27.06
CA ASN A 183 1.14 -1.43 -26.60
C ASN A 183 1.16 -0.14 -25.76
N TRP A 184 0.60 0.96 -26.26
CA TRP A 184 0.52 2.21 -25.50
C TRP A 184 -0.69 2.24 -24.57
N LEU A 185 -0.45 1.93 -23.30
CA LEU A 185 -1.47 1.82 -22.26
C LEU A 185 -1.47 3.03 -21.33
N SER A 186 -2.65 3.51 -20.95
CA SER A 186 -2.80 4.43 -19.83
C SER A 186 -2.77 3.69 -18.50
N SER A 187 -2.52 4.41 -17.40
CA SER A 187 -2.65 3.84 -16.04
C SER A 187 -4.07 3.33 -15.71
N THR A 188 -5.10 3.77 -16.45
CA THR A 188 -6.46 3.24 -16.31
C THR A 188 -6.60 1.91 -17.04
N ASP A 189 -6.02 1.78 -18.23
CA ASP A 189 -6.04 0.53 -19.00
C ASP A 189 -5.29 -0.57 -18.25
N ILE A 190 -4.10 -0.26 -17.72
CA ILE A 190 -3.31 -1.18 -16.89
C ILE A 190 -4.11 -1.64 -15.65
N ALA A 191 -4.78 -0.71 -14.95
CA ALA A 191 -5.61 -1.05 -13.80
C ALA A 191 -6.82 -1.92 -14.19
N GLY A 192 -7.40 -1.69 -15.36
CA GLY A 192 -8.48 -2.52 -15.91
C GLY A 192 -8.02 -3.94 -16.22
N LEU A 193 -6.88 -4.09 -16.91
CA LEU A 193 -6.27 -5.39 -17.24
C LEU A 193 -5.89 -6.17 -15.98
N LEU A 194 -5.30 -5.50 -14.98
CA LEU A 194 -5.06 -6.09 -13.66
C LEU A 194 -6.36 -6.62 -13.04
N THR A 195 -7.44 -5.85 -13.09
CA THR A 195 -8.76 -6.26 -12.58
C THR A 195 -9.31 -7.50 -13.29
N LEU A 196 -9.23 -7.54 -14.63
CA LEU A 196 -9.64 -8.70 -15.43
C LEU A 196 -8.80 -9.96 -15.11
N ALA A 197 -7.52 -9.77 -14.81
CA ALA A 197 -6.61 -10.82 -14.40
C ALA A 197 -6.74 -11.21 -12.91
N GLY A 198 -7.72 -10.68 -12.16
CA GLY A 198 -7.94 -11.04 -10.75
C GLY A 198 -7.04 -10.31 -9.74
N TRP A 199 -6.43 -9.20 -10.15
CA TRP A 199 -5.68 -8.29 -9.28
C TRP A 199 -6.52 -7.05 -8.96
N GLN A 200 -6.56 -6.65 -7.69
CA GLN A 200 -7.21 -5.43 -7.23
C GLN A 200 -6.19 -4.26 -7.21
N PRO A 201 -6.38 -3.21 -8.03
CA PRO A 201 -5.56 -2.01 -7.98
C PRO A 201 -5.76 -1.26 -6.65
N VAL A 202 -4.66 -1.05 -5.92
CA VAL A 202 -4.63 -0.35 -4.63
C VAL A 202 -4.27 1.12 -4.83
N LYS A 203 -3.35 1.40 -5.75
CA LYS A 203 -2.75 2.72 -5.89
C LYS A 203 -2.32 3.02 -7.31
N ARG A 204 -2.45 4.30 -7.69
CA ARG A 204 -1.90 4.84 -8.94
C ARG A 204 -1.12 6.11 -8.67
N GLU A 205 0.02 6.21 -9.31
CA GLU A 205 1.00 7.28 -9.11
C GLU A 205 1.52 7.79 -10.44
N TRP A 206 1.81 9.09 -10.49
CA TRP A 206 2.36 9.77 -11.66
C TRP A 206 3.61 10.54 -11.24
N ARG A 207 4.73 10.31 -11.92
CA ARG A 207 6.06 10.83 -11.56
C ARG A 207 6.87 11.20 -12.78
N GLN A 208 7.83 12.11 -12.56
CA GLN A 208 8.77 12.61 -13.56
C GLN A 208 8.08 13.36 -14.70
N LEU A 209 7.96 14.68 -14.56
CA LEU A 209 7.54 15.54 -15.66
C LEU A 209 8.69 15.82 -16.63
N VAL A 210 9.92 15.89 -16.13
CA VAL A 210 11.12 16.19 -16.91
C VAL A 210 12.14 15.06 -16.74
N PRO A 211 12.46 14.27 -17.79
CA PRO A 211 13.36 13.12 -17.69
C PRO A 211 14.85 13.49 -17.70
N ARG A 212 15.19 14.78 -17.55
CA ARG A 212 16.56 15.31 -17.64
C ARG A 212 16.86 16.19 -16.43
N ARG A 213 18.12 16.24 -15.98
CA ARG A 213 18.52 17.09 -14.83
C ARG A 213 18.43 18.59 -15.14
N LEU A 214 18.74 19.01 -16.38
CA LEU A 214 18.75 20.43 -16.80
C LEU A 214 19.45 21.36 -15.78
N PHE A 215 20.72 21.07 -15.45
CA PHE A 215 21.48 21.77 -14.40
C PHE A 215 20.79 21.82 -13.02
N GLY A 216 20.00 20.80 -12.69
CA GLY A 216 19.26 20.68 -11.42
C GLY A 216 17.82 21.21 -11.49
N LEU A 217 17.47 21.98 -12.51
CA LEU A 217 16.11 22.51 -12.69
C LEU A 217 15.09 21.38 -12.88
N GLY A 218 15.44 20.32 -13.62
CA GLY A 218 14.56 19.17 -13.82
C GLY A 218 14.24 18.46 -12.51
N THR A 219 15.21 18.34 -11.60
CA THR A 219 14.99 17.81 -10.25
C THR A 219 14.01 18.68 -9.46
N LEU A 220 14.19 20.02 -9.49
CA LEU A 220 13.28 20.95 -8.81
C LEU A 220 11.85 20.88 -9.37
N ILE A 221 11.70 20.82 -10.70
CA ILE A 221 10.39 20.68 -11.37
C ILE A 221 9.74 19.36 -10.96
N ASN A 222 10.46 18.25 -11.02
CA ASN A 222 9.93 16.93 -10.65
C ASN A 222 9.54 16.85 -9.17
N ARG A 223 10.24 17.57 -8.30
CA ARG A 223 10.01 17.55 -6.87
C ARG A 223 8.85 18.46 -6.44
N SER A 224 8.74 19.65 -7.05
CA SER A 224 7.82 20.69 -6.59
C SER A 224 6.59 20.87 -7.48
N VAL A 225 6.75 20.71 -8.79
CA VAL A 225 5.71 21.04 -9.78
C VAL A 225 5.00 19.77 -10.26
N ALA A 226 5.75 18.73 -10.58
CA ALA A 226 5.19 17.47 -11.09
C ALA A 226 4.13 16.84 -10.16
N PRO A 227 4.24 16.85 -8.81
CA PRO A 227 3.24 16.24 -7.96
C PRO A 227 1.92 17.02 -7.85
N LEU A 228 1.87 18.27 -8.33
CA LEU A 228 0.72 19.15 -8.17
C LEU A 228 -0.55 18.60 -8.83
N PRO A 229 -1.74 18.88 -8.27
CA PRO A 229 -3.01 18.51 -8.90
C PRO A 229 -3.09 19.03 -10.34
N GLY A 230 -3.64 18.22 -11.26
CA GLY A 230 -3.68 18.53 -12.69
C GLY A 230 -2.36 18.22 -13.41
N ILE A 231 -1.25 18.82 -12.98
CA ILE A 231 0.08 18.67 -13.61
C ILE A 231 0.59 17.23 -13.53
N ARG A 232 0.37 16.54 -12.41
CA ARG A 232 0.84 15.16 -12.23
C ARG A 232 0.41 14.22 -13.36
N LYS A 233 -0.77 14.41 -13.95
CA LYS A 233 -1.25 13.55 -15.04
C LYS A 233 -0.43 13.69 -16.33
N LEU A 234 0.34 14.77 -16.47
CA LEU A 234 1.24 15.01 -17.60
C LEU A 234 2.61 14.37 -17.41
N CYS A 235 2.88 13.76 -16.26
CA CYS A 235 4.15 13.09 -16.01
C CYS A 235 4.39 11.92 -16.98
N LEU A 236 5.66 11.67 -17.25
CA LEU A 236 6.16 10.62 -18.13
C LEU A 236 5.94 9.22 -17.54
N ARG A 237 6.12 9.04 -16.24
CA ARG A 237 6.05 7.72 -15.58
C ARG A 237 4.79 7.55 -14.77
N ASN A 238 4.15 6.41 -14.96
CA ASN A 238 3.01 5.95 -14.20
C ASN A 238 3.38 4.68 -13.44
N TYR A 239 2.84 4.53 -12.24
CA TYR A 239 2.97 3.31 -11.45
C TYR A 239 1.58 2.88 -11.00
N VAL A 240 1.27 1.60 -11.21
CA VAL A 240 0.07 0.95 -10.72
C VAL A 240 0.51 -0.14 -9.75
N VAL A 241 0.05 -0.03 -8.50
CA VAL A 241 0.27 -1.06 -7.48
C VAL A 241 -1.06 -1.79 -7.30
N ALA A 242 -1.03 -3.11 -7.39
CA ALA A 242 -2.17 -3.97 -7.16
C ALA A 242 -1.79 -5.15 -6.26
N ARG A 243 -2.80 -5.83 -5.74
CA ARG A 243 -2.71 -7.05 -4.93
C ARG A 243 -3.65 -8.11 -5.48
N PRO A 244 -3.54 -9.38 -5.10
CA PRO A 244 -4.58 -10.34 -5.46
C PRO A 244 -5.95 -9.88 -4.95
N ALA A 245 -6.99 -10.10 -5.75
CA ALA A 245 -8.36 -9.78 -5.36
C ALA A 245 -8.74 -10.50 -4.06
N ALA A 246 -9.64 -9.87 -3.29
CA ALA A 246 -10.06 -10.36 -1.98
C ALA A 246 -10.51 -11.82 -2.02
N GLN A 247 -9.91 -12.64 -1.15
CA GLN A 247 -10.36 -13.99 -0.86
C GLN A 247 -10.66 -14.07 0.63
N ALA A 248 -11.83 -14.60 0.98
CA ALA A 248 -12.16 -14.85 2.38
C ALA A 248 -11.18 -15.89 2.95
N PRO A 249 -10.58 -15.66 4.13
CA PRO A 249 -9.72 -16.63 4.77
C PRO A 249 -10.52 -17.89 5.13
N ALA A 250 -9.85 -19.04 5.07
CA ALA A 250 -10.48 -20.33 5.38
C ALA A 250 -10.97 -20.43 6.84
N LYS A 251 -10.38 -19.66 7.76
CA LYS A 251 -10.74 -19.57 9.18
C LYS A 251 -11.11 -18.15 9.55
N GLN A 252 -12.07 -18.01 10.47
CA GLN A 252 -12.40 -16.72 11.08
C GLN A 252 -11.22 -16.23 11.96
N PRO A 253 -10.61 -15.08 11.63
CA PRO A 253 -9.49 -14.53 12.41
C PRO A 253 -9.92 -14.07 13.80
N SER A 254 -9.02 -14.17 14.78
CA SER A 254 -9.25 -13.60 16.12
C SER A 254 -9.14 -12.07 16.09
N CYS A 255 -9.71 -11.39 17.08
CA CYS A 255 -9.71 -9.93 17.15
C CYS A 255 -9.39 -9.42 18.56
N THR A 256 -8.54 -8.40 18.63
CA THR A 256 -8.35 -7.59 19.85
C THR A 256 -9.00 -6.21 19.67
N VAL A 257 -9.94 -5.88 20.55
CA VAL A 257 -10.51 -4.53 20.68
C VAL A 257 -9.75 -3.80 21.79
N LEU A 258 -8.95 -2.83 21.39
CA LEU A 258 -8.19 -1.96 22.26
C LEU A 258 -8.98 -0.69 22.58
N VAL A 259 -9.17 -0.43 23.87
CA VAL A 259 -9.88 0.73 24.41
C VAL A 259 -8.89 1.63 25.17
N PRO A 260 -8.27 2.62 24.52
CA PRO A 260 -7.48 3.64 25.22
C PRO A 260 -8.43 4.54 26.03
N CYS A 261 -8.24 4.63 27.34
CA CYS A 261 -9.15 5.34 28.23
C CYS A 261 -8.42 6.36 29.12
N ARG A 262 -8.97 7.58 29.21
CA ARG A 262 -8.48 8.63 30.09
C ARG A 262 -9.61 9.57 30.50
N ASN A 263 -9.95 9.61 31.78
CA ASN A 263 -11.09 10.36 32.30
C ASN A 263 -12.43 9.95 31.67
N GLU A 264 -12.64 8.63 31.50
CA GLU A 264 -13.79 8.04 30.80
C GLU A 264 -14.51 7.02 31.69
N ARG A 265 -14.45 7.16 33.01
CA ARG A 265 -15.00 6.19 33.97
C ARG A 265 -16.43 5.76 33.63
N GLY A 266 -17.31 6.71 33.29
CA GLY A 266 -18.73 6.44 32.99
C GLY A 266 -18.96 5.57 31.75
N ASN A 267 -17.96 5.41 30.88
CA ASN A 267 -18.10 4.70 29.62
C ASN A 267 -17.48 3.28 29.63
N ILE A 268 -16.66 2.95 30.63
CA ILE A 268 -15.87 1.71 30.64
C ILE A 268 -16.75 0.46 30.59
N GLU A 269 -17.72 0.31 31.48
CA GLU A 269 -18.64 -0.83 31.50
C GLU A 269 -19.50 -0.89 30.23
N ASN A 270 -19.94 0.27 29.73
CA ASN A 270 -20.73 0.37 28.51
C ASN A 270 -19.96 -0.13 27.27
N ALA A 271 -18.63 0.04 27.24
CA ALA A 271 -17.81 -0.44 26.13
C ALA A 271 -17.94 -1.97 25.96
N VAL A 272 -17.89 -2.74 27.05
CA VAL A 272 -18.05 -4.21 27.02
C VAL A 272 -19.51 -4.62 26.93
N ARG A 273 -20.41 -4.01 27.72
CA ARG A 273 -21.84 -4.36 27.73
C ARG A 273 -22.49 -4.27 26.36
N ARG A 274 -22.06 -3.30 25.54
CA ARG A 274 -22.60 -3.03 24.20
C ARG A 274 -21.82 -3.72 23.08
N LEU A 275 -20.68 -4.34 23.37
CA LEU A 275 -19.81 -4.96 22.37
C LEU A 275 -20.39 -6.31 21.91
N PRO A 276 -20.77 -6.47 20.64
CA PRO A 276 -21.22 -7.76 20.14
C PRO A 276 -20.04 -8.74 20.04
N ARG A 277 -20.25 -10.02 20.37
CA ARG A 277 -19.29 -11.09 20.10
C ARG A 277 -19.31 -11.45 18.60
N PHE A 278 -18.61 -10.65 17.80
CA PHE A 278 -18.62 -10.78 16.33
C PHE A 278 -17.60 -11.78 15.76
N CYS A 279 -16.72 -12.32 16.62
CA CYS A 279 -15.81 -13.39 16.27
C CYS A 279 -15.66 -14.36 17.45
N PRO A 280 -15.24 -15.62 17.21
CA PRO A 280 -15.17 -16.64 18.27
C PRO A 280 -14.11 -16.35 19.34
N ASP A 281 -13.00 -15.71 18.96
CA ASP A 281 -11.89 -15.34 19.85
C ASP A 281 -11.73 -13.81 19.84
N LEU A 282 -12.32 -13.18 20.87
CA LEU A 282 -12.40 -11.74 21.02
C LEU A 282 -11.75 -11.32 22.35
N GLU A 283 -10.67 -10.56 22.25
CA GLU A 283 -9.95 -9.95 23.37
C GLU A 283 -10.36 -8.48 23.52
N VAL A 284 -10.52 -8.01 24.75
CA VAL A 284 -10.68 -6.59 25.06
C VAL A 284 -9.50 -6.14 25.93
N ILE A 285 -8.82 -5.08 25.52
CA ILE A 285 -7.75 -4.48 26.32
C ILE A 285 -8.12 -3.06 26.67
N TYR A 286 -8.19 -2.74 27.96
CA TYR A 286 -8.22 -1.36 28.44
C TYR A 286 -6.80 -0.88 28.70
N VAL A 287 -6.44 0.26 28.14
CA VAL A 287 -5.15 0.92 28.42
C VAL A 287 -5.41 2.30 28.99
N GLU A 288 -5.12 2.44 30.27
CA GLU A 288 -5.41 3.62 31.06
C GLU A 288 -4.30 4.69 30.96
N GLY A 289 -4.73 5.95 30.85
CA GLY A 289 -3.87 7.09 30.55
C GLY A 289 -3.79 8.18 31.62
N ASN A 290 -3.34 7.88 32.85
CA ASN A 290 -3.15 8.87 33.93
C ASN A 290 -4.40 9.74 34.19
N SER A 291 -5.49 9.07 34.50
CA SER A 291 -6.82 9.63 34.77
C SER A 291 -6.91 10.23 36.17
N LYS A 292 -7.90 11.11 36.38
CA LYS A 292 -8.20 11.78 37.66
C LYS A 292 -9.58 11.44 38.22
N ASP A 293 -10.34 10.59 37.53
CA ASP A 293 -11.75 10.26 37.80
C ASP A 293 -11.97 8.80 38.23
N ASN A 294 -10.91 8.09 38.61
CA ASN A 294 -10.90 6.66 38.92
C ASN A 294 -11.23 5.72 37.73
N THR A 295 -10.91 6.13 36.50
CA THR A 295 -11.04 5.28 35.30
C THR A 295 -10.31 3.93 35.45
N TYR A 296 -9.12 3.91 36.09
CA TYR A 296 -8.33 2.68 36.23
C TYR A 296 -9.02 1.63 37.11
N GLU A 297 -9.52 2.08 38.27
CA GLU A 297 -10.24 1.26 39.23
C GLU A 297 -11.52 0.70 38.62
N GLU A 298 -12.20 1.50 37.79
CA GLU A 298 -13.37 1.04 37.06
C GLU A 298 -13.04 -0.03 36.02
N CYS A 299 -11.90 0.08 35.31
CA CYS A 299 -11.46 -0.97 34.39
C CYS A 299 -11.22 -2.31 35.11
N LEU A 300 -10.59 -2.26 36.30
CA LEU A 300 -10.38 -3.46 37.13
C LEU A 300 -11.70 -4.04 37.65
N ARG A 301 -12.64 -3.19 38.08
CA ARG A 301 -13.98 -3.61 38.50
C ARG A 301 -14.70 -4.32 37.35
N VAL A 302 -14.68 -3.75 36.14
CA VAL A 302 -15.31 -4.34 34.96
C VAL A 302 -14.64 -5.65 34.58
N GLN A 303 -13.31 -5.74 34.61
CA GLN A 303 -12.60 -7.01 34.38
C GLN A 303 -13.10 -8.12 35.33
N ALA A 304 -13.26 -7.82 36.62
CA ALA A 304 -13.75 -8.78 37.61
C ALA A 304 -15.24 -9.12 37.45
N ALA A 305 -16.07 -8.14 37.04
CA ALA A 305 -17.52 -8.31 36.89
C ALA A 305 -17.93 -9.12 35.65
N TYR A 306 -17.04 -9.24 34.66
CA TYR A 306 -17.29 -9.92 33.39
C TYR A 306 -16.30 -11.07 33.14
N PRO A 307 -16.28 -12.13 33.99
CA PRO A 307 -15.30 -13.23 33.91
C PRO A 307 -15.40 -14.06 32.62
N ASP A 308 -16.55 -14.04 31.95
CA ASP A 308 -16.75 -14.71 30.65
C ASP A 308 -16.12 -13.95 29.48
N TRP A 309 -15.60 -12.75 29.72
CA TRP A 309 -14.88 -11.95 28.73
C TRP A 309 -13.37 -12.02 28.98
N ASP A 310 -12.61 -12.11 27.90
CA ASP A 310 -11.16 -11.95 27.96
C ASP A 310 -10.81 -10.46 28.01
N ILE A 311 -10.72 -9.94 29.23
CA ILE A 311 -10.41 -8.54 29.49
C ILE A 311 -9.01 -8.43 30.10
N LYS A 312 -8.16 -7.59 29.50
CA LYS A 312 -6.89 -7.15 30.09
C LYS A 312 -6.98 -5.67 30.45
N VAL A 313 -6.33 -5.30 31.55
CA VAL A 313 -6.24 -3.92 32.02
C VAL A 313 -4.77 -3.55 32.20
N MET A 314 -4.35 -2.45 31.60
CA MET A 314 -2.98 -1.98 31.62
C MET A 314 -2.92 -0.47 31.85
N LYS A 315 -1.76 0.05 32.27
CA LYS A 315 -1.48 1.49 32.28
C LYS A 315 -0.46 1.81 31.19
N GLN A 316 -0.67 2.90 30.47
CA GLN A 316 0.33 3.37 29.50
C GLN A 316 1.54 3.97 30.23
N PRO A 317 2.78 3.73 29.76
CA PRO A 317 3.98 4.29 30.40
C PRO A 317 4.21 5.77 30.06
N GLY A 318 3.71 6.22 28.90
CA GLY A 318 3.93 7.56 28.36
C GLY A 318 2.68 8.44 28.42
N LYS A 319 2.53 9.29 27.40
CA LYS A 319 1.43 10.26 27.29
C LYS A 319 0.80 10.22 25.91
N GLY A 320 -0.50 10.51 25.85
CA GLY A 320 -1.25 10.62 24.61
C GLY A 320 -1.88 9.29 24.17
N LYS A 321 -2.88 9.37 23.28
CA LYS A 321 -3.62 8.21 22.78
C LYS A 321 -2.68 7.25 22.03
N GLY A 322 -1.75 7.77 21.24
CA GLY A 322 -0.83 6.94 20.46
C GLY A 322 0.01 6.00 21.33
N ASP A 323 0.44 6.46 22.50
CA ASP A 323 1.20 5.64 23.45
C ASP A 323 0.35 4.54 24.10
N ALA A 324 -0.90 4.83 24.45
CA ALA A 324 -1.85 3.81 24.90
C ALA A 324 -2.13 2.76 23.82
N VAL A 325 -2.33 3.21 22.58
CA VAL A 325 -2.54 2.33 21.42
C VAL A 325 -1.34 1.40 21.21
N ARG A 326 -0.12 1.95 21.24
CA ARG A 326 1.12 1.17 21.10
C ARG A 326 1.29 0.14 22.22
N THR A 327 1.03 0.54 23.46
CA THR A 327 1.10 -0.37 24.62
C THR A 327 0.12 -1.52 24.49
N GLY A 328 -1.12 -1.22 24.12
CA GLY A 328 -2.16 -2.24 23.95
C GLY A 328 -1.90 -3.16 22.77
N PHE A 329 -1.52 -2.65 21.60
CA PHE A 329 -1.22 -3.47 20.42
C PHE A 329 0.02 -4.36 20.60
N ALA A 330 0.99 -3.94 21.42
CA ALA A 330 2.13 -4.79 21.79
C ALA A 330 1.69 -5.99 22.65
N ALA A 331 0.70 -5.81 23.54
CA ALA A 331 0.16 -6.86 24.39
C ALA A 331 -1.00 -7.67 23.76
N ALA A 332 -1.54 -7.20 22.64
CA ALA A 332 -2.64 -7.81 21.92
C ALA A 332 -2.22 -9.13 21.26
N ARG A 333 -3.07 -10.15 21.40
CA ARG A 333 -2.83 -11.47 20.77
C ARG A 333 -3.62 -11.70 19.48
N GLY A 334 -4.65 -10.89 19.21
CA GLY A 334 -5.57 -11.11 18.10
C GLY A 334 -4.88 -10.97 16.75
N ASP A 335 -5.33 -11.71 15.75
CA ASP A 335 -4.87 -11.58 14.36
C ASP A 335 -5.22 -10.18 13.81
N ILE A 336 -6.39 -9.67 14.19
CA ILE A 336 -6.89 -8.34 13.87
C ILE A 336 -6.79 -7.45 15.11
N LEU A 337 -6.31 -6.22 14.91
CA LEU A 337 -6.24 -5.19 15.92
C LEU A 337 -7.27 -4.10 15.60
N MET A 338 -8.05 -3.69 16.58
CA MET A 338 -9.13 -2.71 16.44
C MET A 338 -9.08 -1.69 17.56
N ILE A 339 -9.23 -0.40 17.23
CA ILE A 339 -9.31 0.69 18.22
C ILE A 339 -10.77 1.07 18.44
N LEU A 340 -11.21 1.08 19.70
CA LEU A 340 -12.49 1.64 20.13
C LEU A 340 -12.20 2.81 21.08
N ASP A 341 -12.57 4.03 20.70
CA ASP A 341 -12.43 5.19 21.59
C ASP A 341 -13.34 5.03 22.81
N ALA A 342 -12.80 5.28 24.01
CA ALA A 342 -13.52 5.11 25.27
C ALA A 342 -14.69 6.09 25.45
N ASP A 343 -14.80 7.15 24.64
CA ASP A 343 -15.94 8.08 24.67
C ASP A 343 -17.20 7.53 23.98
N LEU A 344 -17.08 6.35 23.33
CA LEU A 344 -18.15 5.61 22.63
C LEU A 344 -18.88 6.42 21.55
N THR A 345 -18.24 7.46 21.01
CA THR A 345 -18.75 8.23 19.87
C THR A 345 -18.84 7.38 18.60
N VAL A 346 -18.00 6.34 18.51
CA VAL A 346 -18.22 5.17 17.65
C VAL A 346 -18.89 4.09 18.49
N PRO A 347 -20.16 3.73 18.20
CA PRO A 347 -20.88 2.71 18.95
C PRO A 347 -20.18 1.34 18.84
N PRO A 348 -19.98 0.60 19.95
CA PRO A 348 -19.44 -0.78 19.91
C PRO A 348 -20.20 -1.71 18.97
N GLU A 349 -21.50 -1.48 18.79
CA GLU A 349 -22.37 -2.23 17.87
C GLU A 349 -22.01 -2.05 16.39
N SER A 350 -21.16 -1.06 16.06
CA SER A 350 -20.66 -0.84 14.69
C SER A 350 -19.41 -1.67 14.37
N LEU A 351 -18.67 -2.14 15.38
CA LEU A 351 -17.42 -2.89 15.21
C LEU A 351 -17.54 -4.16 14.34
N PRO A 352 -18.67 -4.92 14.34
CA PRO A 352 -18.85 -6.06 13.43
C PRO A 352 -18.71 -5.69 11.94
N LYS A 353 -19.03 -4.46 11.55
CA LYS A 353 -18.86 -4.00 10.15
C LYS A 353 -17.40 -3.88 9.77
N PHE A 354 -16.57 -3.36 10.67
CA PHE A 354 -15.13 -3.24 10.47
C PHE A 354 -14.47 -4.61 10.41
N TYR A 355 -14.84 -5.49 11.35
CA TYR A 355 -14.38 -6.88 11.35
C TYR A 355 -14.72 -7.58 10.04
N ARG A 356 -15.96 -7.45 9.56
CA ARG A 356 -16.36 -8.04 8.27
C ARG A 356 -15.53 -7.51 7.10
N ALA A 357 -15.27 -6.20 7.05
CA ALA A 357 -14.49 -5.59 5.96
C ALA A 357 -13.06 -6.15 5.90
N ILE A 358 -12.37 -6.23 7.05
CA ILE A 358 -11.00 -6.76 7.08
C ILE A 358 -10.95 -8.29 6.94
N ALA A 359 -11.84 -9.01 7.62
CA ALA A 359 -11.86 -10.46 7.63
C ALA A 359 -12.31 -11.03 6.27
N SER A 360 -13.13 -10.33 5.49
CA SER A 360 -13.46 -10.75 4.10
C SER A 360 -12.41 -10.37 3.07
N GLY A 361 -11.33 -9.70 3.48
CA GLY A 361 -10.26 -9.25 2.60
C GLY A 361 -10.60 -8.01 1.77
N GLN A 362 -11.71 -7.29 2.03
CA GLN A 362 -12.05 -6.07 1.28
C GLN A 362 -11.02 -4.94 1.47
N GLY A 363 -10.30 -4.95 2.59
CA GLY A 363 -9.17 -4.07 2.86
C GLY A 363 -8.17 -4.71 3.82
N GLU A 364 -6.97 -4.15 3.87
CA GLU A 364 -5.91 -4.50 4.84
C GLU A 364 -5.80 -3.45 5.96
N PHE A 365 -6.32 -2.25 5.72
CA PHE A 365 -6.47 -1.20 6.73
C PHE A 365 -7.87 -0.57 6.62
N ILE A 366 -8.67 -0.70 7.68
CA ILE A 366 -10.03 -0.18 7.72
C ILE A 366 -10.03 1.10 8.55
N ASN A 367 -10.48 2.18 7.94
CA ASN A 367 -10.62 3.48 8.55
C ASN A 367 -12.10 3.78 8.82
N GLY A 368 -12.45 4.20 10.04
CA GLY A 368 -13.80 4.71 10.28
C GLY A 368 -14.03 6.05 9.60
N THR A 369 -15.23 6.31 9.10
CA THR A 369 -15.61 7.65 8.62
C THR A 369 -16.91 8.14 9.24
N ARG A 370 -16.85 9.33 9.85
CA ARG A 370 -18.00 9.98 10.49
C ARG A 370 -18.78 10.88 9.54
N LEU A 371 -18.25 11.14 8.35
CA LEU A 371 -18.68 12.25 7.48
C LEU A 371 -19.58 11.81 6.32
N VAL A 372 -20.05 10.55 6.33
CA VAL A 372 -20.93 9.99 5.30
C VAL A 372 -22.41 10.12 5.66
N TYR A 373 -22.79 9.79 6.89
CA TYR A 373 -24.19 9.89 7.34
C TYR A 373 -24.49 11.26 7.95
N PRO A 374 -25.77 11.69 7.99
CA PRO A 374 -26.19 12.83 8.79
C PRO A 374 -25.74 12.64 10.23
N MET A 375 -25.14 13.70 10.78
CA MET A 375 -24.66 13.71 12.16
C MET A 375 -25.81 14.03 13.11
N ALA A 376 -25.77 13.49 14.33
CA ALA A 376 -26.67 13.94 15.39
C ALA A 376 -26.46 15.45 15.66
N ASP A 377 -27.53 16.13 16.07
CA ASP A 377 -27.46 17.54 16.41
C ASP A 377 -26.41 17.76 17.52
N GLN A 378 -25.50 18.72 17.32
CA GLN A 378 -24.35 19.03 18.19
C GLN A 378 -23.15 18.08 18.19
N ALA A 379 -23.18 16.94 17.48
CA ALA A 379 -22.04 16.02 17.44
C ALA A 379 -20.74 16.67 16.91
N MET A 380 -20.83 17.68 16.03
CA MET A 380 -19.68 18.49 15.61
C MET A 380 -20.08 19.89 15.15
N ARG A 381 -19.27 20.89 15.50
CA ARG A 381 -19.46 22.28 15.03
C ARG A 381 -19.20 22.38 13.51
N PHE A 382 -19.96 23.21 12.81
CA PHE A 382 -19.87 23.40 11.35
C PHE A 382 -18.44 23.67 10.83
N LEU A 383 -17.68 24.55 11.49
CA LEU A 383 -16.30 24.84 11.09
C LEU A 383 -15.36 23.64 11.23
N ASN A 384 -15.56 22.79 12.25
CA ASN A 384 -14.79 21.57 12.41
C ASN A 384 -15.13 20.57 11.30
N TRP A 385 -16.40 20.50 10.90
CA TRP A 385 -16.82 19.67 9.77
C TRP A 385 -16.15 20.11 8.45
N ILE A 386 -16.12 21.42 8.16
CA ILE A 386 -15.40 21.96 6.99
C ILE A 386 -13.91 21.60 7.06
N ALA A 387 -13.28 21.84 8.21
CA ALA A 387 -11.85 21.57 8.41
C ALA A 387 -11.53 20.09 8.20
N ASN A 388 -12.33 19.17 8.76
CA ASN A 388 -12.14 17.73 8.60
C ASN A 388 -12.27 17.31 7.13
N ARG A 389 -13.27 17.83 6.40
CA ARG A 389 -13.42 17.54 4.95
C ARG A 389 -12.27 18.11 4.12
N ALA A 390 -11.79 19.31 4.42
CA ALA A 390 -10.64 19.90 3.75
C ALA A 390 -9.38 19.05 4.00
N PHE A 391 -9.18 18.66 5.25
CA PHE A 391 -8.05 17.86 5.68
C PHE A 391 -8.06 16.44 5.06
N ALA A 392 -9.22 15.78 5.02
CA ALA A 392 -9.38 14.50 4.34
C ALA A 392 -9.06 14.58 2.84
N ARG A 393 -9.42 15.68 2.16
CA ARG A 393 -9.05 15.90 0.75
C ARG A 393 -7.54 16.11 0.57
N ILE A 394 -6.90 16.87 1.46
CA ILE A 394 -5.44 17.06 1.44
C ILE A 394 -4.73 15.72 1.60
N PHE A 395 -5.12 14.92 2.59
CA PHE A 395 -4.57 13.58 2.79
C PHE A 395 -4.86 12.65 1.63
N SER A 396 -6.06 12.74 1.04
CA SER A 396 -6.39 11.92 -0.13
C SER A 396 -5.43 12.19 -1.29
N PHE A 397 -5.10 13.46 -1.48
CA PHE A 397 -4.12 13.87 -2.47
C PHE A 397 -2.69 13.43 -2.10
N LEU A 398 -2.26 13.62 -0.85
CA LEU A 398 -0.93 13.25 -0.37
C LEU A 398 -0.65 11.75 -0.43
N LEU A 399 -1.65 10.92 -0.12
CA LEU A 399 -1.52 9.47 -0.06
C LEU A 399 -1.90 8.77 -1.36
N ASN A 400 -2.56 9.49 -2.28
CA ASN A 400 -3.20 8.93 -3.48
C ASN A 400 -4.22 7.82 -3.18
N THR A 401 -4.90 7.97 -2.06
CA THR A 401 -5.93 7.06 -1.55
C THR A 401 -7.13 7.90 -1.19
N ARG A 402 -8.35 7.44 -1.45
CA ARG A 402 -9.55 8.21 -1.09
C ARG A 402 -9.78 8.16 0.42
N PHE A 403 -9.81 9.32 1.07
CA PHE A 403 -10.26 9.51 2.44
C PHE A 403 -11.40 10.53 2.51
N THR A 404 -12.42 10.21 3.29
CA THR A 404 -13.50 11.12 3.66
C THR A 404 -13.33 11.64 5.08
N ASP A 405 -12.66 10.89 5.97
CA ASP A 405 -12.35 11.32 7.34
C ASP A 405 -11.08 10.62 7.87
N THR A 406 -9.99 11.35 8.07
CA THR A 406 -8.74 10.78 8.62
C THR A 406 -8.69 10.78 10.14
N LEU A 407 -9.58 11.52 10.81
CA LEU A 407 -9.54 11.80 12.25
C LEU A 407 -10.49 10.93 13.07
N CYS A 408 -11.15 9.95 12.45
CA CYS A 408 -11.92 8.96 13.18
C CYS A 408 -10.95 8.05 13.95
N GLY A 409 -11.11 7.91 15.27
CA GLY A 409 -10.16 7.17 16.08
C GLY A 409 -10.26 5.64 15.96
N THR A 410 -11.33 5.11 15.36
CA THR A 410 -11.47 3.68 15.06
C THR A 410 -10.70 3.33 13.80
N LYS A 411 -9.57 2.64 14.00
CA LYS A 411 -8.74 2.03 12.96
C LYS A 411 -8.69 0.52 13.18
N VAL A 412 -8.66 -0.24 12.09
CA VAL A 412 -8.59 -1.71 12.13
C VAL A 412 -7.58 -2.22 11.12
N LEU A 413 -6.69 -3.11 11.54
CA LEU A 413 -5.62 -3.66 10.70
C LEU A 413 -5.19 -5.03 11.20
N TRP A 414 -4.49 -5.78 10.37
CA TRP A 414 -3.88 -7.03 10.82
C TRP A 414 -2.69 -6.74 11.74
N LYS A 415 -2.50 -7.57 12.78
CA LYS A 415 -1.35 -7.47 13.69
C LYS A 415 -0.02 -7.52 12.94
N ARG A 416 0.12 -8.45 11.97
CA ARG A 416 1.31 -8.55 11.11
C ARG A 416 1.61 -7.28 10.30
N ASP A 417 0.57 -6.53 9.91
CA ASP A 417 0.74 -5.30 9.15
C ASP A 417 1.12 -4.16 10.10
N TYR A 418 0.55 -4.15 11.30
CA TYR A 418 1.00 -3.27 12.39
C TYR A 418 2.49 -3.48 12.71
N ASP A 419 2.96 -4.73 12.81
CA ASP A 419 4.37 -5.04 13.11
C ASP A 419 5.31 -4.48 12.02
N GLN A 420 4.91 -4.55 10.76
CA GLN A 420 5.64 -3.91 9.65
C GLN A 420 5.63 -2.38 9.73
N ILE A 421 4.51 -1.78 10.17
CA ILE A 421 4.44 -0.34 10.44
C ILE A 421 5.41 0.03 11.56
N VAL A 422 5.47 -0.75 12.64
CA VAL A 422 6.42 -0.53 13.75
C VAL A 422 7.86 -0.56 13.25
N ALA A 423 8.24 -1.56 12.45
CA ALA A 423 9.58 -1.65 11.88
C ALA A 423 9.96 -0.42 11.03
N ASN A 424 8.98 0.17 10.34
CA ASN A 424 9.18 1.32 9.45
C ASN A 424 8.83 2.68 10.08
N ARG A 425 8.43 2.73 11.36
CA ARG A 425 7.95 3.95 12.04
C ARG A 425 8.95 5.11 11.98
N HIS A 426 10.24 4.79 12.05
CA HIS A 426 11.32 5.76 11.96
C HIS A 426 11.27 6.61 10.67
N TYR A 427 10.67 6.10 9.59
CA TYR A 427 10.52 6.81 8.32
C TYR A 427 9.69 8.09 8.45
N PHE A 428 8.61 8.03 9.25
CA PHE A 428 7.69 9.14 9.49
C PHE A 428 7.93 9.88 10.82
N GLY A 429 8.79 9.36 11.70
CA GLY A 429 9.13 9.99 12.97
C GLY A 429 8.04 9.86 14.04
N ASP A 430 8.36 10.20 15.30
CA ASP A 430 7.46 10.07 16.45
C ASP A 430 7.00 11.45 16.94
N PHE A 431 6.05 12.04 16.21
CA PHE A 431 5.47 13.34 16.57
C PHE A 431 3.94 13.38 16.44
N ASP A 432 3.30 12.23 16.25
CA ASP A 432 1.84 12.08 16.29
C ASP A 432 1.36 11.64 17.68
N PRO A 433 0.85 12.55 18.52
CA PRO A 433 0.34 12.19 19.85
C PRO A 433 -0.96 11.38 19.80
N PHE A 434 -1.66 11.37 18.66
CA PHE A 434 -2.92 10.62 18.49
C PHE A 434 -2.68 9.18 18.07
N GLY A 435 -1.63 8.93 17.26
CA GLY A 435 -1.26 7.64 16.71
C GLY A 435 -2.03 7.25 15.44
N ASP A 436 -3.09 7.97 15.09
CA ASP A 436 -3.90 7.69 13.90
C ASP A 436 -3.12 7.89 12.59
N PHE A 437 -2.23 8.88 12.54
CA PHE A 437 -1.43 9.16 11.35
C PHE A 437 -0.22 8.23 11.22
N ASP A 438 0.36 7.77 12.33
CA ASP A 438 1.37 6.70 12.31
C ASP A 438 0.82 5.49 11.55
N LEU A 439 -0.41 5.08 11.88
CA LEU A 439 -1.09 3.98 11.22
C LEU A 439 -1.46 4.27 9.76
N ILE A 440 -2.03 5.44 9.45
CA ILE A 440 -2.43 5.81 8.08
C ILE A 440 -1.20 5.93 7.16
N PHE A 441 -0.13 6.59 7.61
CA PHE A 441 1.09 6.75 6.83
C PHE A 441 1.81 5.41 6.66
N GLY A 442 1.89 4.61 7.72
CA GLY A 442 2.42 3.25 7.67
C GLY A 442 1.68 2.38 6.65
N ALA A 443 0.35 2.33 6.72
CA ALA A 443 -0.48 1.57 5.79
C ALA A 443 -0.29 2.03 4.33
N SER A 444 -0.24 3.34 4.09
CA SER A 444 0.00 3.89 2.74
C SER A 444 1.41 3.58 2.22
N LYS A 445 2.42 3.57 3.10
CA LYS A 445 3.82 3.23 2.75
C LYS A 445 3.99 1.76 2.41
N LEU A 446 3.26 0.88 3.09
CA LEU A 446 3.21 -0.55 2.80
C LEU A 446 2.28 -0.90 1.62
N ASN A 447 1.68 0.10 0.97
CA ASN A 447 0.70 -0.07 -0.11
C ASN A 447 -0.45 -1.03 0.31
N LEU A 448 -0.96 -0.88 1.54
CA LEU A 448 -2.14 -1.62 2.00
C LEU A 448 -3.40 -1.08 1.33
N GLU A 449 -4.34 -1.99 1.03
CA GLU A 449 -5.67 -1.57 0.62
C GLU A 449 -6.40 -0.91 1.79
N ILE A 450 -6.59 0.40 1.68
CA ILE A 450 -7.28 1.20 2.69
C ILE A 450 -8.73 1.40 2.26
N VAL A 451 -9.66 0.98 3.12
CA VAL A 451 -11.10 1.18 2.89
C VAL A 451 -11.73 1.92 4.06
N GLU A 452 -12.81 2.67 3.78
CA GLU A 452 -13.55 3.40 4.80
C GLU A 452 -14.88 2.73 5.14
N VAL A 453 -15.14 2.54 6.43
CA VAL A 453 -16.44 2.07 6.93
C VAL A 453 -17.21 3.25 7.51
N PRO A 454 -18.39 3.60 6.96
CA PRO A 454 -19.18 4.70 7.46
C PRO A 454 -19.86 4.33 8.79
N ILE A 455 -19.77 5.24 9.75
CA ILE A 455 -20.40 5.09 11.06
C ILE A 455 -21.29 6.29 11.36
N ARG A 456 -22.36 6.06 12.13
CA ARG A 456 -23.17 7.13 12.69
C ARG A 456 -22.45 7.66 13.92
N TYR A 457 -22.02 8.91 13.84
CA TYR A 457 -21.30 9.55 14.93
C TYR A 457 -22.30 9.93 16.03
N ALA A 458 -22.15 9.30 17.19
CA ALA A 458 -23.01 9.52 18.35
C ALA A 458 -22.47 10.67 19.21
N ASP A 459 -23.37 11.31 19.96
CA ASP A 459 -22.97 12.28 20.97
C ASP A 459 -22.24 11.60 22.12
N ARG A 460 -21.29 12.32 22.72
CA ARG A 460 -20.60 11.86 23.92
C ARG A 460 -21.58 11.82 25.09
N SER A 461 -21.67 10.67 25.75
CA SER A 461 -22.52 10.52 26.94
C SER A 461 -21.83 10.98 28.24
N TYR A 462 -20.50 11.09 28.25
CA TYR A 462 -19.68 11.48 29.40
C TYR A 462 -18.36 12.12 28.92
N GLY A 463 -17.77 13.00 29.74
CA GLY A 463 -16.46 13.62 29.49
C GLY A 463 -16.45 14.89 28.62
N GLU A 464 -15.34 15.65 28.67
CA GLU A 464 -15.11 16.86 27.86
C GLU A 464 -14.14 16.63 26.69
N THR A 465 -14.18 17.49 25.67
CA THR A 465 -13.25 17.42 24.54
C THR A 465 -11.84 17.84 24.94
N GLN A 466 -10.90 16.88 24.91
CA GLN A 466 -9.49 17.10 25.24
C GLN A 466 -8.67 17.70 24.08
N ILE A 467 -9.30 18.10 22.97
CA ILE A 467 -8.65 18.61 21.75
C ILE A 467 -8.64 20.14 21.74
N SER A 468 -7.44 20.74 21.88
CA SER A 468 -7.21 22.17 21.66
C SER A 468 -7.18 22.51 20.17
N ARG A 469 -7.99 23.48 19.74
CA ARG A 469 -8.24 23.78 18.32
C ARG A 469 -7.02 24.32 17.57
N PHE A 470 -6.30 25.26 18.18
CA PHE A 470 -5.21 25.97 17.51
C PHE A 470 -3.89 25.19 17.55
N SER A 471 -3.55 24.62 18.70
CA SER A 471 -2.32 23.82 18.85
C SER A 471 -2.38 22.56 18.00
N HIS A 472 -3.51 21.85 18.00
CA HIS A 472 -3.68 20.67 17.14
C HIS A 472 -3.83 21.06 15.66
N GLY A 473 -4.45 22.20 15.33
CA GLY A 473 -4.48 22.70 13.95
C GLY A 473 -3.07 22.93 13.37
N TRP A 474 -2.16 23.52 14.15
CA TRP A 474 -0.76 23.70 13.74
C TRP A 474 -0.01 22.36 13.61
N LEU A 475 -0.24 21.42 14.52
CA LEU A 475 0.31 20.08 14.44
C LEU A 475 -0.13 19.35 13.15
N LEU A 476 -1.41 19.43 12.81
CA LEU A 476 -1.95 18.85 11.58
C LEU A 476 -1.34 19.49 10.33
N LEU A 477 -1.11 20.80 10.32
CA LEU A 477 -0.41 21.48 9.22
C LEU A 477 1.05 21.00 9.09
N ARG A 478 1.76 20.85 10.22
CA ARG A 478 3.12 20.29 10.23
C ARG A 478 3.14 18.87 9.67
N MET A 479 2.15 18.03 10.00
CA MET A 479 2.00 16.69 9.42
C MET A 479 1.80 16.73 7.91
N VAL A 480 0.96 17.63 7.40
CA VAL A 480 0.75 17.82 5.95
C VAL A 480 2.06 18.17 5.25
N LEU A 481 2.81 19.14 5.78
CA LEU A 481 4.10 19.56 5.20
C LEU A 481 5.14 18.45 5.24
N PHE A 482 5.17 17.69 6.32
CA PHE A 482 6.08 16.55 6.47
C PHE A 482 5.73 15.42 5.50
N ALA A 483 4.45 15.04 5.41
CA ALA A 483 3.96 14.04 4.46
C ALA A 483 4.19 14.46 3.01
N TRP A 484 4.00 15.75 2.66
CA TRP A 484 4.35 16.29 1.34
C TRP A 484 5.82 16.06 1.02
N LYS A 485 6.73 16.41 1.93
CA LYS A 485 8.17 16.22 1.75
C LYS A 485 8.56 14.75 1.57
N LYS A 486 7.93 13.84 2.31
CA LYS A 486 8.27 12.41 2.33
C LYS A 486 7.61 11.57 1.22
N LEU A 487 6.44 11.98 0.73
CA LEU A 487 5.61 11.18 -0.18
C LEU A 487 5.46 11.79 -1.57
N LYS A 488 5.56 13.12 -1.70
CA LYS A 488 5.34 13.83 -2.96
C LYS A 488 6.61 14.42 -3.52
N ALA A 489 7.35 15.15 -2.70
CA ALA A 489 8.56 15.85 -3.10
C ALA A 489 9.81 14.96 -3.00
N PHE A 490 9.76 13.83 -3.71
CA PHE A 490 10.83 12.84 -3.84
C PHE A 490 11.93 13.32 -4.78
#